data_AF-A0A9D9DGY0-F1
#
_entry.id   AF-A0A9D9DGY0-F1
#
_cell.length_a   1.000
_cell.length_b   1.000
_cell.length_c   1.000
_cell.angle_alpha   90.00
_cell.angle_beta   90.00
_cell.angle_gamma   90.00
#
_symmetry.space_group_name_H-M   'P 1'
#
loop_
_entity.id
_entity.type
_entity.pdbx_description
1 polymer ?
#
loop_
_entity_poly.entity_id
_entity_poly.type
_entity_poly.pdbx_seq_one_letter_code
_entity_poly.pdbx_strand_id
1 'polypeptide(L)'
;MEASTKRRVLLGIGKVKGEDGLFSFKALGLSLGLSKARISVLLSEMFASGDCLRLSGRDGALSEKGEAEFSFLRGLEERLQTRLEGIFGKDAKALSQLIVVNADEKLLGKLG
;
A
#
# COMPACT_ATOMS: atom_id res chain seq x y z
N MET A 1 9.45 -8.91 6.55
CA MET A 1 9.19 -7.54 6.05
C MET A 1 8.83 -6.59 7.17
N GLU A 2 9.39 -5.38 7.13
CA GLU A 2 9.03 -4.28 8.04
C GLU A 2 7.61 -3.75 7.71
N ALA A 3 6.84 -3.37 8.74
CA ALA A 3 5.43 -2.97 8.57
C ALA A 3 5.25 -1.76 7.64
N SER A 4 6.12 -0.75 7.77
CA SER A 4 6.12 0.44 6.92
C SER A 4 6.35 0.10 5.44
N THR A 5 7.28 -0.83 5.18
CA THR A 5 7.56 -1.34 3.84
C THR A 5 6.35 -2.06 3.27
N LYS A 6 5.72 -2.95 4.04
CA LYS A 6 4.51 -3.67 3.62
C LYS A 6 3.37 -2.70 3.26
N ARG A 7 3.09 -1.71 4.13
CA ARG A 7 2.04 -0.71 3.88
C ARG A 7 2.30 0.11 2.63
N ARG A 8 3.56 0.53 2.42
CA ARG A 8 3.97 1.24 1.21
C ARG A 8 3.74 0.39 -0.05
N VAL A 9 4.01 -0.92 0.02
CA VAL A 9 3.73 -1.84 -1.09
C VAL A 9 2.23 -2.00 -1.34
N LEU A 10 1.42 -2.24 -0.30
CA LEU A 10 -0.04 -2.38 -0.41
C LEU A 10 -0.70 -1.12 -1.02
N LEU A 11 -0.37 0.06 -0.49
CA LEU A 11 -0.86 1.33 -1.03
C LEU A 11 -0.33 1.59 -2.45
N GLY A 12 0.90 1.15 -2.75
CA GLY A 12 1.48 1.18 -4.08
C GLY A 12 0.69 0.32 -5.07
N ILE A 13 0.30 -0.90 -4.68
CA ILE A 13 -0.53 -1.80 -5.47
C ILE A 13 -1.88 -1.16 -5.75
N GLY A 14 -2.54 -0.59 -4.73
CA GLY A 14 -3.80 0.12 -4.90
C GLY A 14 -3.76 1.27 -5.91
N LYS A 15 -2.60 1.91 -6.13
CA LYS A 15 -2.41 2.97 -7.13
C LYS A 15 -2.24 2.45 -8.55
N VAL A 16 -1.84 1.18 -8.74
CA VAL A 16 -1.48 0.63 -10.06
C VAL A 16 -2.33 -0.55 -10.49
N LYS A 17 -3.15 -1.12 -9.59
CA LYS A 17 -4.03 -2.23 -9.94
C LYS A 17 -5.11 -1.76 -10.91
N GLY A 18 -5.42 -2.60 -11.90
CA GLY A 18 -6.53 -2.38 -12.83
C GLY A 18 -7.89 -2.60 -12.18
N GLU A 19 -8.96 -2.38 -12.94
CA GLU A 19 -10.33 -2.67 -12.52
C GLU A 19 -10.56 -4.17 -12.26
N ASP A 20 -9.76 -5.01 -12.90
CA ASP A 20 -9.69 -6.46 -12.70
C ASP A 20 -8.95 -6.86 -11.41
N GLY A 21 -8.45 -5.88 -10.64
CA GLY A 21 -7.68 -6.10 -9.41
C GLY A 21 -6.24 -6.56 -9.64
N LEU A 22 -5.80 -6.64 -10.90
CA LEU A 22 -4.48 -7.15 -11.26
C LEU A 22 -3.46 -6.02 -11.31
N PHE A 23 -2.21 -6.32 -10.96
CA PHE A 23 -1.09 -5.39 -11.11
C PHE A 23 0.13 -6.10 -11.72
N SER A 24 0.89 -5.34 -12.52
CA SER A 24 2.18 -5.81 -13.02
C SER A 24 3.32 -5.37 -12.11
N PHE A 25 4.35 -6.20 -11.99
CA PHE A 25 5.53 -5.90 -11.15
C PHE A 25 6.26 -4.64 -11.68
N LYS A 26 6.21 -4.42 -12.99
CA LYS A 26 6.81 -3.26 -13.65
C LYS A 26 6.08 -1.97 -13.22
N ALA A 27 4.75 -1.95 -13.30
CA ALA A 27 3.97 -0.78 -12.92
C ALA A 27 4.17 -0.42 -11.44
N LEU A 28 4.15 -1.43 -10.56
CA LEU A 28 4.42 -1.23 -9.14
C LEU A 28 5.82 -0.67 -8.88
N GLY A 29 6.84 -1.19 -9.59
CA GLY A 29 8.21 -0.68 -9.46
C GLY A 29 8.38 0.77 -9.87
N LEU A 30 7.76 1.17 -10.98
CA LEU A 30 7.75 2.56 -11.42
C LEU A 30 7.02 3.46 -10.41
N SER A 31 5.84 3.04 -9.93
CA SER A 31 5.05 3.77 -8.93
C SER A 31 5.80 3.99 -7.62
N LEU A 32 6.60 3.01 -7.18
CA LEU A 32 7.37 3.09 -5.93
C LEU A 32 8.77 3.69 -6.10
N GLY A 33 9.22 3.94 -7.34
CA GLY A 33 10.59 4.39 -7.64
C GLY A 33 11.66 3.33 -7.31
N LEU A 34 11.33 2.05 -7.47
CA LEU A 34 12.20 0.93 -7.08
C LEU A 34 12.70 0.14 -8.29
N SER A 35 13.90 -0.41 -8.18
CA SER A 35 14.46 -1.29 -9.21
C SER A 35 13.66 -2.58 -9.33
N LYS A 36 13.74 -3.22 -10.51
CA LYS A 36 13.10 -4.52 -10.76
C LYS A 36 13.53 -5.59 -9.74
N ALA A 37 14.82 -5.61 -9.39
CA ALA A 37 15.34 -6.55 -8.40
C ALA A 37 14.70 -6.32 -7.02
N ARG A 38 14.61 -5.04 -6.59
CA ARG A 38 14.03 -4.71 -5.29
C ARG A 38 12.54 -5.06 -5.22
N ILE A 39 11.77 -4.77 -6.26
CA ILE A 39 10.35 -5.15 -6.33
C ILE A 39 10.17 -6.67 -6.31
N SER A 40 11.02 -7.40 -7.03
CA SER A 40 10.95 -8.86 -7.03
C SER A 40 11.16 -9.43 -5.63
N VAL A 41 12.08 -8.87 -4.83
CA VAL A 41 12.29 -9.28 -3.43
C VAL A 41 11.06 -8.97 -2.59
N LEU A 42 10.55 -7.73 -2.65
CA LEU A 42 9.38 -7.31 -1.87
C LEU A 42 8.15 -8.15 -2.19
N LEU A 43 7.87 -8.41 -3.48
CA LEU A 43 6.72 -9.21 -3.88
C LEU A 43 6.87 -10.68 -3.48
N SER A 44 8.08 -11.25 -3.55
CA SER A 44 8.32 -12.59 -3.01
C SER A 44 7.97 -12.69 -1.52
N GLU A 45 8.31 -11.67 -0.72
CA GLU A 45 7.92 -11.60 0.69
C GLU A 45 6.39 -11.45 0.86
N MET A 46 5.73 -10.61 0.04
CA MET A 46 4.27 -10.44 0.06
C MET A 46 3.51 -11.72 -0.33
N PHE A 47 4.05 -12.50 -1.27
CA PHE A 47 3.48 -13.81 -1.63
C PHE A 47 3.65 -14.82 -0.50
N ALA A 48 4.83 -14.85 0.13
CA ALA A 48 5.11 -15.75 1.24
C ALA A 48 4.25 -15.43 2.49
N SER A 49 3.94 -14.16 2.74
CA SER A 49 3.06 -13.73 3.84
C SER A 49 1.57 -13.88 3.55
N GLY A 50 1.21 -14.29 2.32
CA GLY A 50 -0.16 -14.45 1.86
C GLY A 50 -0.91 -13.14 1.66
N ASP A 51 -0.22 -12.00 1.55
CA ASP A 51 -0.83 -10.69 1.30
C ASP A 51 -1.07 -10.44 -0.19
N CYS A 52 -0.34 -11.15 -1.06
CA CYS A 52 -0.54 -11.14 -2.50
C CYS A 52 -0.66 -12.56 -3.04
N LEU A 53 -1.31 -12.67 -4.20
CA LEU A 53 -1.38 -13.87 -5.02
C LEU A 53 -0.50 -13.67 -6.24
N ARG A 54 0.39 -14.63 -6.50
CA ARG A 54 1.18 -14.64 -7.72
C ARG A 54 0.34 -15.21 -8.85
N LEU A 55 0.20 -14.44 -9.92
CA LEU A 55 -0.42 -14.91 -11.15
C LEU A 55 0.65 -15.31 -12.16
N SER A 56 0.21 -15.80 -13.32
CA SER A 56 1.12 -16.23 -14.38
C SER A 56 2.07 -15.08 -14.78
N GLY A 57 3.34 -15.41 -15.01
CA GLY A 57 4.34 -14.43 -15.45
C GLY A 57 4.77 -13.41 -14.38
N ARG A 58 4.55 -12.12 -14.68
CA ARG A 58 5.01 -10.95 -13.90
C ARG A 58 3.85 -10.10 -13.37
N ASP A 59 2.70 -10.73 -13.20
CA ASP A 59 1.49 -10.11 -12.68
C ASP A 59 1.11 -10.75 -11.34
N GLY A 60 0.34 -10.01 -10.56
CA GLY A 60 -0.17 -10.45 -9.28
C GLY A 60 -1.48 -9.76 -8.94
N ALA A 61 -2.10 -10.22 -7.86
CA ALA A 61 -3.27 -9.61 -7.25
C ALA A 61 -3.07 -9.54 -5.74
N LEU A 62 -3.86 -8.72 -5.04
CA LEU A 62 -3.97 -8.84 -3.60
C LEU A 62 -4.76 -10.11 -3.26
N SER A 63 -4.42 -10.77 -2.15
CA SER A 63 -5.29 -11.80 -1.57
C SER A 63 -6.46 -11.14 -0.83
N GLU A 64 -7.45 -11.91 -0.35
CA GLU A 64 -8.50 -11.37 0.53
C GLU A 64 -7.92 -10.67 1.76
N LYS A 65 -6.88 -11.27 2.37
CA LYS A 65 -6.14 -10.67 3.48
C LYS A 65 -5.48 -9.35 3.08
N GLY A 66 -4.82 -9.34 1.92
CA GLY A 66 -4.18 -8.14 1.38
C GLY A 66 -5.17 -7.03 1.07
N GLU A 67 -6.32 -7.36 0.50
CA GLU A 67 -7.40 -6.41 0.22
C GLU A 67 -8.03 -5.85 1.49
N ALA A 68 -8.23 -6.67 2.53
CA ALA A 68 -8.74 -6.21 3.82
C ALA A 68 -7.77 -5.19 4.46
N GLU A 69 -6.47 -5.50 4.46
CA GLU A 69 -5.46 -4.59 5.00
C GLU A 69 -5.32 -3.32 4.15
N PHE A 70 -5.30 -3.44 2.83
CA PHE A 70 -5.31 -2.30 1.91
C PHE A 70 -6.52 -1.39 2.17
N SER A 71 -7.72 -1.95 2.26
CA SER A 71 -8.96 -1.22 2.48
C SER A 71 -8.95 -0.48 3.83
N PHE A 72 -8.45 -1.13 4.88
CA PHE A 72 -8.25 -0.50 6.18
C PHE A 72 -7.29 0.70 6.09
N LEU A 73 -6.11 0.51 5.49
CA LEU A 73 -5.11 1.57 5.35
C LEU A 73 -5.64 2.74 4.51
N ARG A 74 -6.40 2.45 3.45
CA ARG A 74 -6.98 3.48 2.59
C ARG A 74 -8.09 4.26 3.29
N GLY A 75 -9.02 3.58 3.95
CA GLY A 75 -10.07 4.25 4.73
C GLY A 75 -9.48 5.10 5.87
N LEU A 76 -8.34 4.69 6.43
CA LEU A 76 -7.63 5.49 7.41
C LEU A 76 -6.98 6.74 6.80
N GLU A 77 -6.31 6.58 5.65
CA GLU A 77 -5.72 7.69 4.89
C GLU A 77 -6.78 8.74 4.53
N GLU A 78 -7.98 8.32 4.11
CA GLU A 78 -9.12 9.21 3.80
C GLU A 78 -9.52 10.05 4.99
N ARG A 79 -9.79 9.39 6.12
CA ARG A 79 -10.25 10.06 7.33
C ARG A 79 -9.21 11.05 7.85
N LEU A 80 -7.93 10.66 7.81
CA LEU A 80 -6.83 11.55 8.17
C LEU A 80 -6.73 12.72 7.20
N GLN A 81 -6.82 12.47 5.90
CA GLN A 81 -6.76 13.52 4.88
C GLN A 81 -7.87 14.55 5.13
N THR A 82 -9.13 14.14 5.27
CA THR A 82 -10.25 15.06 5.53
C THR A 82 -10.04 15.89 6.79
N ARG A 83 -9.51 15.30 7.87
CA ARG A 83 -9.18 16.04 9.10
C ARG A 83 -8.05 17.04 8.89
N LEU A 84 -7.03 16.66 8.12
CA LEU A 84 -5.87 17.49 7.83
C LEU A 84 -6.16 18.58 6.80
N GLU A 85 -7.13 18.39 5.89
CA GLU A 85 -7.49 19.35 4.84
C GLU A 85 -7.90 20.71 5.43
N GLY A 86 -8.60 20.72 6.56
CA GLY A 86 -8.97 21.96 7.25
C GLY A 86 -7.78 22.74 7.84
N ILE A 87 -6.62 22.11 8.02
CA ILE A 87 -5.44 22.70 8.67
C ILE A 87 -4.31 22.95 7.66
N PHE A 88 -4.07 21.97 6.79
CA PHE A 88 -2.93 21.90 5.88
C PHE A 88 -3.32 22.06 4.40
N GLY A 89 -4.62 22.12 4.10
CA GLY A 89 -5.12 22.30 2.74
C GLY A 89 -4.54 21.28 1.76
N LYS A 90 -3.82 21.77 0.75
CA LYS A 90 -3.22 20.96 -0.33
C LYS A 90 -2.23 19.90 0.17
N ASP A 91 -1.59 20.10 1.32
CA ASP A 91 -0.55 19.21 1.84
C ASP A 91 -1.13 18.03 2.63
N ALA A 92 -2.43 18.06 2.94
CA ALA A 92 -3.11 17.05 3.74
C ALA A 92 -2.96 15.63 3.19
N LYS A 93 -3.00 15.47 1.86
CA LYS A 93 -2.84 14.15 1.21
C LYS A 93 -1.44 13.57 1.37
N ALA A 94 -0.40 14.39 1.25
CA ALA A 94 0.97 13.92 1.43
C ALA A 94 1.23 13.55 2.89
N LEU A 95 0.72 14.37 3.82
CA LEU A 95 0.85 14.15 5.26
C LEU A 95 0.08 12.91 5.73
N SER A 96 -1.16 12.70 5.26
CA SER A 96 -1.94 11.51 5.62
C SER A 96 -1.23 10.22 5.16
N GLN A 97 -0.66 10.21 3.95
CA GLN A 97 0.14 9.07 3.47
C GLN A 97 1.38 8.82 4.33
N LEU A 98 2.12 9.88 4.70
CA LEU A 98 3.30 9.76 5.55
C LEU A 98 2.95 9.17 6.92
N ILE A 99 1.83 9.60 7.53
CA ILE A 99 1.37 9.08 8.81
C ILE A 99 0.99 7.61 8.70
N VAL A 100 0.14 7.23 7.72
CA VAL A 100 -0.33 5.85 7.57
C VAL A 100 0.83 4.87 7.33
N VAL A 101 1.84 5.27 6.55
CA VAL A 101 3.00 4.41 6.27
C VAL A 101 3.89 4.25 7.50
N ASN A 102 4.16 5.32 8.26
CA ASN A 102 5.22 5.33 9.27
C ASN A 102 4.74 5.21 10.72
N ALA A 103 3.45 5.44 11.00
CA ALA A 103 2.93 5.33 12.36
C ALA A 103 3.06 3.90 12.91
N ASP A 104 3.32 3.77 14.20
CA ASP A 104 3.26 2.47 14.86
C ASP A 104 1.83 1.93 14.91
N GLU A 105 1.68 0.62 15.14
CA GLU A 105 0.37 -0.04 15.13
C GLU A 105 -0.57 0.47 16.21
N LYS A 106 -0.06 0.88 17.38
CA LYS A 106 -0.91 1.41 18.46
C LYS A 106 -1.48 2.76 18.06
N LEU A 107 -0.70 3.60 17.39
CA LEU A 107 -1.17 4.88 16.89
C LEU A 107 -2.22 4.70 15.78
N LEU A 108 -1.99 3.79 14.83
CA LEU A 108 -2.99 3.49 13.79
C LEU A 108 -4.30 2.96 14.39
N GLY A 109 -4.23 2.08 15.39
CA GLY A 109 -5.41 1.55 16.08
C GLY A 109 -6.24 2.61 16.82
N LYS A 110 -5.64 3.76 17.19
CA LYS A 110 -6.36 4.90 17.78
C LYS A 110 -6.98 5.83 16.73
N LEU A 111 -6.48 5.78 15.50
CA LEU A 111 -6.96 6.59 14.37
C LEU A 111 -8.03 5.84 13.56
N GLY A 112 -8.04 4.50 13.67
CA GLY A 112 -9.00 3.55 13.09
C GLY A 112 -10.39 3.66 13.66
#